data_AF-A0A9N9J0V6-F1
#
_entry.id   AF-A0A9N9J0V6-F1
#
_cell.length_a   1.000
_cell.length_b   1.000
_cell.length_c   1.000
_cell.angle_alpha   90.00
_cell.angle_beta   90.00
_cell.angle_gamma   90.00
#
_symmetry.space_group_name_H-M   'P 1'
#
loop_
_entity.id
_entity.type
_entity.pdbx_description
1 polymer ?
#
loop_
_entity_poly.entity_id
_entity_poly.type
_entity_poly.pdbx_seq_one_letter_code
_entity_poly.pdbx_strand_id
1 'polypeptide(L)'
;ADKRRAAAADAEAYRRDTALPSLAKIMTKNEITENELDAATQTQYENLKNGEITEPDAIIAAEKLITEKISQQGASKKLNHLLTQAKKALKSGQKAQIETALKELVALTIADNVYWQQAYEAQPETNSLLSQLRNYSGQNNTKSPTPGFFRPQVLVLLFLVLALLGLNQEKRGLEIKKHRQSNQKNFLFSDNSLGKWYATRYFSREEEDGGLTFSVEVEI
;
A
#
# COMPACT_ATOMS: atom_id res chain seq x y z
N ALA A 1 -3.60 -20.04 -14.84
CA ALA A 1 -3.85 -20.90 -16.02
C ALA A 1 -5.30 -21.35 -16.09
N ASP A 2 -5.98 -21.53 -14.95
CA ASP A 2 -7.31 -22.17 -14.93
C ASP A 2 -8.45 -21.28 -15.46
N LYS A 3 -8.42 -19.97 -15.21
CA LYS A 3 -9.42 -19.03 -15.75
C LYS A 3 -9.48 -19.04 -17.28
N ARG A 4 -8.32 -18.96 -17.94
CA ARG A 4 -8.23 -19.00 -19.42
C ARG A 4 -8.75 -20.32 -19.98
N ARG A 5 -8.41 -21.44 -19.34
CA ARG A 5 -8.92 -22.76 -19.76
C ARG A 5 -10.44 -22.84 -19.63
N ALA A 6 -11.00 -22.38 -18.51
CA ALA A 6 -12.43 -22.40 -18.26
C ALA A 6 -13.19 -21.50 -19.25
N ALA A 7 -12.74 -20.26 -19.45
CA ALA A 7 -13.36 -19.33 -20.40
C ALA A 7 -13.26 -19.80 -21.85
N ALA A 8 -12.15 -20.44 -22.25
CA ALA A 8 -11.99 -20.98 -23.59
C ALA A 8 -12.85 -22.23 -23.84
N ALA A 9 -13.17 -23.01 -22.79
CA ALA A 9 -14.01 -24.18 -22.90
C ALA A 9 -15.50 -23.81 -23.03
N ASP A 10 -15.96 -22.84 -22.23
CA ASP A 10 -17.31 -22.29 -22.31
C ASP A 10 -17.30 -20.86 -21.74
N ALA A 11 -17.27 -19.87 -22.65
CA ALA A 11 -17.20 -18.46 -22.30
C ALA A 11 -18.43 -17.99 -21.52
N GLU A 12 -19.60 -18.48 -21.91
CA GLU A 12 -20.88 -18.10 -21.33
C GLU A 12 -21.04 -18.69 -19.93
N ALA A 13 -20.72 -19.97 -19.75
CA ALA A 13 -20.69 -20.58 -18.42
C ALA A 13 -19.64 -19.92 -17.52
N TYR A 14 -18.44 -19.61 -18.03
CA TYR A 14 -17.44 -18.88 -17.25
C TYR A 14 -17.95 -17.50 -16.80
N ARG A 15 -18.57 -16.74 -17.71
CA ARG A 15 -19.15 -15.42 -17.42
C ARG A 15 -20.20 -15.50 -16.30
N ARG A 16 -21.20 -16.38 -16.48
CA ARG A 16 -22.35 -16.51 -15.58
C ARG A 16 -22.00 -17.15 -14.24
N ASP A 17 -21.22 -18.23 -14.26
CA ASP A 17 -21.03 -19.09 -13.08
C ASP A 17 -19.74 -18.78 -12.32
N THR A 18 -18.79 -18.05 -12.95
CA THR A 18 -17.51 -17.69 -12.31
C THR A 18 -17.31 -16.18 -12.22
N ALA A 19 -17.32 -15.45 -13.36
CA ALA A 19 -16.92 -14.04 -13.37
C ALA A 19 -17.91 -13.15 -12.61
N LEU A 20 -19.22 -13.21 -12.93
CA LEU A 20 -20.22 -12.38 -12.26
C LEU A 20 -20.33 -12.68 -10.74
N PRO A 21 -20.37 -13.95 -10.29
CA PRO A 21 -20.36 -14.26 -8.85
C PRO A 21 -19.07 -13.82 -8.14
N SER A 22 -17.91 -13.93 -8.81
CA SER A 22 -16.63 -13.44 -8.30
C SER A 22 -16.68 -11.92 -8.05
N LEU A 23 -17.19 -11.16 -9.03
CA LEU A 23 -17.37 -9.72 -8.91
C LEU A 23 -18.35 -9.35 -7.78
N ALA A 24 -19.48 -10.03 -7.67
CA ALA A 24 -20.44 -9.82 -6.58
C ALA A 24 -19.82 -10.06 -5.18
N LYS A 25 -18.98 -11.11 -5.06
CA LYS A 25 -18.24 -11.40 -3.83
C LYS A 25 -17.24 -10.28 -3.51
N ILE A 26 -16.55 -9.74 -4.51
CA ILE A 26 -15.59 -8.64 -4.33
C ILE A 26 -16.32 -7.34 -3.95
N MET A 27 -17.46 -7.03 -4.56
CA MET A 27 -18.32 -5.91 -4.19
C MET A 27 -18.75 -6.02 -2.72
N THR A 28 -19.26 -7.19 -2.32
CA THR A 28 -19.68 -7.47 -0.93
C THR A 28 -18.51 -7.29 0.05
N LYS A 29 -17.33 -7.84 -0.26
CA LYS A 29 -16.13 -7.72 0.57
C LYS A 29 -15.69 -6.26 0.76
N ASN A 30 -15.90 -5.44 -0.26
CA ASN A 30 -15.52 -4.03 -0.26
C ASN A 30 -16.66 -3.10 0.15
N GLU A 31 -17.81 -3.65 0.56
CA GLU A 31 -19.00 -2.89 0.96
C GLU A 31 -19.44 -1.86 -0.10
N ILE A 32 -19.36 -2.26 -1.37
CA ILE A 32 -19.78 -1.47 -2.53
C ILE A 32 -20.99 -2.12 -3.18
N THR A 33 -21.97 -1.31 -3.53
CA THR A 33 -23.12 -1.72 -4.36
C THR A 33 -22.91 -1.36 -5.83
N GLU A 34 -23.65 -2.00 -6.74
CA GLU A 34 -23.55 -1.74 -8.19
C GLU A 34 -23.77 -0.26 -8.54
N ASN A 35 -24.68 0.43 -7.84
CA ASN A 35 -24.98 1.85 -8.06
C ASN A 35 -23.92 2.81 -7.51
N GLU A 36 -23.02 2.30 -6.67
CA GLU A 36 -21.93 3.11 -6.16
C GLU A 36 -20.72 3.10 -7.10
N LEU A 37 -20.61 2.13 -8.01
CA LEU A 37 -19.51 2.05 -8.96
C LEU A 37 -19.36 3.34 -9.76
N ASP A 38 -18.12 3.71 -10.09
CA ASP A 38 -17.91 4.78 -11.05
C ASP A 38 -18.55 4.44 -12.41
N ALA A 39 -18.99 5.47 -13.14
CA ALA A 39 -19.78 5.29 -14.36
C ALA A 39 -19.11 4.39 -15.41
N ALA A 40 -17.78 4.44 -15.53
CA ALA A 40 -17.06 3.60 -16.47
C ALA A 40 -17.05 2.13 -16.03
N THR A 41 -16.79 1.87 -14.75
CA THR A 41 -16.85 0.51 -14.18
C THR A 41 -18.27 -0.05 -14.20
N GLN A 42 -19.30 0.76 -13.92
CA GLN A 42 -20.69 0.36 -13.99
C GLN A 42 -21.09 -0.06 -15.42
N THR A 43 -20.69 0.74 -16.42
CA THR A 43 -20.95 0.42 -17.83
C THR A 43 -20.30 -0.91 -18.23
N GLN A 44 -19.02 -1.12 -17.86
CA GLN A 44 -18.35 -2.39 -18.18
C GLN A 44 -18.97 -3.59 -17.45
N TYR A 45 -19.40 -3.41 -16.21
CA TYR A 45 -20.08 -4.44 -15.44
C TYR A 45 -21.40 -4.82 -16.10
N GLU A 46 -22.20 -3.85 -16.55
CA GLU A 46 -23.46 -4.10 -17.25
C GLU A 46 -23.23 -4.78 -18.61
N ASN A 47 -22.24 -4.35 -19.39
CA ASN A 47 -21.90 -5.01 -20.67
C ASN A 47 -21.48 -6.48 -20.44
N LEU A 48 -20.72 -6.74 -19.36
CA LEU A 48 -20.35 -8.10 -18.97
C LEU A 48 -21.57 -8.93 -18.52
N LYS A 49 -22.49 -8.32 -17.77
CA LYS A 49 -23.72 -8.94 -17.25
C LYS A 49 -24.73 -9.25 -18.34
N ASN A 50 -24.88 -8.36 -19.32
CA ASN A 50 -25.80 -8.50 -20.45
C ASN A 50 -25.26 -9.41 -21.56
N GLY A 51 -23.97 -9.78 -21.52
CA GLY A 51 -23.37 -10.70 -22.48
C GLY A 51 -22.89 -10.02 -23.75
N GLU A 52 -22.70 -8.70 -23.70
CA GLU A 52 -22.12 -7.92 -24.80
C GLU A 52 -20.61 -8.18 -24.95
N ILE A 53 -19.96 -8.64 -23.88
CA ILE A 53 -18.58 -9.12 -23.90
C ILE A 53 -18.61 -10.64 -24.03
N THR A 54 -18.36 -11.14 -25.25
CA THR A 54 -18.49 -12.57 -25.60
C THR A 54 -17.15 -13.30 -25.67
N GLU A 55 -16.07 -12.60 -25.99
CA GLU A 55 -14.76 -13.23 -26.20
C GLU A 55 -14.15 -13.69 -24.87
N PRO A 56 -13.64 -14.93 -24.76
CA PRO A 56 -13.09 -15.49 -23.51
C PRO A 56 -12.05 -14.59 -22.83
N ASP A 57 -11.08 -14.10 -23.60
CA ASP A 57 -10.02 -13.25 -23.07
C ASP A 57 -10.55 -11.85 -22.68
N ALA A 58 -11.55 -11.34 -23.39
CA ALA A 58 -12.19 -10.07 -23.05
C ALA A 58 -13.00 -10.18 -21.76
N ILE A 59 -13.69 -11.29 -21.53
CA ILE A 59 -14.40 -11.58 -20.28
C ILE A 59 -13.43 -11.60 -19.09
N ILE A 60 -12.28 -12.29 -19.23
CA ILE A 60 -11.26 -12.34 -18.18
C ILE A 60 -10.65 -10.97 -17.93
N ALA A 61 -10.37 -10.20 -19.00
CA ALA A 61 -9.82 -8.87 -18.88
C ALA A 61 -10.80 -7.91 -18.20
N ALA A 62 -12.09 -7.96 -18.56
CA ALA A 62 -13.14 -7.18 -17.91
C ALA A 62 -13.30 -7.56 -16.44
N GLU A 63 -13.35 -8.86 -16.11
CA GLU A 63 -13.42 -9.33 -14.71
C GLU A 63 -12.25 -8.76 -13.88
N LYS A 64 -11.04 -8.83 -14.43
CA LYS A 64 -9.84 -8.30 -13.76
C LYS A 64 -9.93 -6.79 -13.55
N LEU A 65 -10.27 -6.03 -14.58
CA LEU A 65 -10.31 -4.58 -14.50
C LEU A 65 -11.39 -4.10 -13.52
N ILE A 66 -12.59 -4.69 -13.59
CA ILE A 66 -13.69 -4.38 -12.67
C ILE A 66 -13.29 -4.74 -11.23
N THR A 67 -12.62 -5.88 -11.02
CA THR A 67 -12.09 -6.29 -9.70
C THR A 67 -11.14 -5.24 -9.11
N GLU A 68 -10.20 -4.77 -9.91
CA GLU A 68 -9.22 -3.75 -9.51
C GLU A 68 -9.94 -2.45 -9.12
N LYS A 69 -10.91 -2.02 -9.94
CA LYS A 69 -11.69 -0.80 -9.69
C LYS A 69 -12.56 -0.87 -8.44
N ILE A 70 -13.30 -1.97 -8.24
CA ILE A 70 -14.08 -2.17 -7.01
C ILE A 70 -13.16 -2.14 -5.79
N SER A 71 -12.00 -2.78 -5.87
CA SER A 71 -11.07 -2.83 -4.72
C SER A 71 -10.46 -1.47 -4.40
N GLN A 72 -10.08 -0.69 -5.42
CA GLN A 72 -9.60 0.70 -5.27
C GLN A 72 -10.67 1.59 -4.65
N GLN A 73 -11.89 1.52 -5.19
CA GLN A 73 -12.99 2.32 -4.71
C GLN A 73 -13.39 1.93 -3.28
N GLY A 74 -13.35 0.64 -2.94
CA GLY A 74 -13.67 0.13 -1.60
C GLY A 74 -12.69 0.63 -0.56
N ALA A 75 -11.40 0.55 -0.89
CA ALA A 75 -10.34 1.11 -0.04
C ALA A 75 -10.52 2.62 0.15
N SER A 76 -10.78 3.38 -0.91
CA SER A 76 -11.03 4.83 -0.83
C SER A 76 -12.26 5.16 0.02
N LYS A 77 -13.40 4.48 -0.20
CA LYS A 77 -14.64 4.66 0.57
C LYS A 77 -14.42 4.46 2.05
N LYS A 78 -13.77 3.36 2.43
CA LYS A 78 -13.58 3.03 3.84
C LYS A 78 -12.48 3.87 4.49
N LEU A 79 -11.45 4.31 3.76
CA LEU A 79 -10.53 5.35 4.26
C LEU A 79 -11.27 6.66 4.53
N ASN A 80 -12.08 7.15 3.59
CA ASN A 80 -12.90 8.35 3.76
C ASN A 80 -13.84 8.26 4.96
N HIS A 81 -14.44 7.09 5.17
CA HIS A 81 -15.29 6.83 6.34
C HIS A 81 -14.50 7.00 7.64
N LEU A 82 -13.32 6.39 7.74
CA LEU A 82 -12.47 6.48 8.93
C LEU A 82 -11.95 7.91 9.16
N LEU A 83 -11.56 8.62 8.10
CA LEU A 83 -11.19 10.03 8.20
C LEU A 83 -12.34 10.89 8.71
N THR A 84 -13.56 10.63 8.25
CA THR A 84 -14.76 11.31 8.73
C THR A 84 -15.02 11.01 10.21
N GLN A 85 -14.89 9.75 10.62
CA GLN A 85 -15.02 9.35 12.02
C GLN A 85 -13.95 9.99 12.91
N ALA A 86 -12.70 10.01 12.47
CA ALA A 86 -11.60 10.66 13.17
C ALA A 86 -11.81 12.18 13.31
N LYS A 87 -12.25 12.87 12.24
CA LYS A 87 -12.64 14.28 12.29
C LYS A 87 -13.77 14.51 13.31
N LYS A 88 -14.77 13.63 13.37
CA LYS A 88 -15.86 13.70 14.36
C LYS A 88 -15.36 13.43 15.79
N ALA A 89 -14.50 12.43 15.98
CA ALA A 89 -13.93 12.08 17.27
C ALA A 89 -13.13 13.25 17.86
N LEU A 90 -12.26 13.88 17.05
CA LEU A 90 -11.52 15.09 17.45
C LEU A 90 -12.45 16.23 17.88
N LYS A 91 -13.53 16.48 17.11
CA LYS A 91 -14.53 17.51 17.46
C LYS A 91 -15.27 17.18 18.77
N SER A 92 -15.50 15.91 19.06
CA SER A 92 -16.20 15.47 20.28
C SER A 92 -15.35 15.66 21.53
N GLY A 93 -14.02 15.63 21.41
CA GLY A 93 -13.09 15.61 22.55
C GLY A 93 -13.17 14.34 23.43
N GLN A 94 -13.95 13.33 23.04
CA GLN A 94 -14.10 12.12 23.83
C GLN A 94 -12.89 11.21 23.63
N LYS A 95 -12.09 11.04 24.70
CA LYS A 95 -10.85 10.24 24.68
C LYS A 95 -11.06 8.85 24.07
N ALA A 96 -12.10 8.13 24.48
CA ALA A 96 -12.39 6.79 23.97
C ALA A 96 -12.64 6.78 22.45
N GLN A 97 -13.38 7.76 21.92
CA GLN A 97 -13.65 7.85 20.48
C GLN A 97 -12.37 8.18 19.69
N ILE A 98 -11.52 9.03 20.25
CA ILE A 98 -10.25 9.43 19.65
C ILE A 98 -9.25 8.28 19.63
N GLU A 99 -9.15 7.49 20.70
CA GLU A 99 -8.31 6.30 20.77
C GLU A 99 -8.76 5.22 19.79
N THR A 100 -10.07 4.98 19.67
CA THR A 100 -10.63 4.06 18.66
C THR A 100 -10.27 4.53 17.25
N ALA A 101 -10.53 5.80 16.92
CA ALA A 101 -10.22 6.34 15.60
C ALA A 101 -8.72 6.29 15.27
N LEU A 102 -7.85 6.53 16.26
CA LEU A 102 -6.40 6.40 16.10
C LEU A 102 -6.00 4.95 15.80
N LYS A 103 -6.53 3.99 16.55
CA LYS A 103 -6.24 2.56 16.36
C LYS A 103 -6.65 2.08 14.98
N GLU A 104 -7.84 2.48 14.52
CA GLU A 104 -8.36 2.08 13.21
C GLU A 104 -7.58 2.69 12.05
N LEU A 105 -7.24 3.98 12.12
CA LEU A 105 -6.40 4.62 11.10
C LEU A 105 -4.98 4.04 11.06
N VAL A 106 -4.37 3.76 12.21
CA VAL A 106 -3.05 3.10 12.26
C VAL A 106 -3.13 1.68 11.68
N ALA A 107 -4.19 0.92 11.97
CA ALA A 107 -4.38 -0.42 11.43
C ALA A 107 -4.39 -0.43 9.88
N LEU A 108 -4.89 0.63 9.24
CA LEU A 108 -4.80 0.78 7.79
C LEU A 108 -3.38 1.03 7.29
N THR A 109 -2.57 1.80 8.01
CA THR A 109 -1.19 2.09 7.59
C THR A 109 -0.28 0.87 7.57
N ILE A 110 -0.61 -0.16 8.36
CA ILE A 110 0.13 -1.42 8.44
C ILE A 110 -0.54 -2.55 7.65
N ALA A 111 -1.66 -2.28 6.97
CA ALA A 111 -2.39 -3.29 6.23
C ALA A 111 -1.59 -3.72 4.98
N ASP A 112 -1.40 -5.03 4.82
CA ASP A 112 -0.75 -5.62 3.65
C ASP A 112 -1.74 -5.74 2.48
N ASN A 113 -2.22 -4.60 2.00
CA ASN A 113 -3.07 -4.54 0.82
C ASN A 113 -2.79 -3.26 0.02
N VAL A 114 -2.39 -3.48 -1.23
CA VAL A 114 -1.91 -2.46 -2.17
C VAL A 114 -2.94 -1.36 -2.39
N TYR A 115 -4.24 -1.69 -2.43
CA TYR A 115 -5.29 -0.69 -2.65
C TYR A 115 -5.45 0.26 -1.45
N TRP A 116 -5.17 -0.23 -0.23
CA TRP A 116 -5.14 0.64 0.96
C TRP A 116 -3.97 1.59 0.94
N GLN A 117 -2.80 1.11 0.55
CA GLN A 117 -1.62 1.96 0.41
C GLN A 117 -1.84 3.04 -0.66
N GLN A 118 -2.39 2.66 -1.81
CA GLN A 118 -2.76 3.62 -2.87
C GLN A 118 -3.77 4.65 -2.37
N ALA A 119 -4.83 4.23 -1.67
CA ALA A 119 -5.82 5.16 -1.11
C ALA A 119 -5.20 6.10 -0.08
N TYR A 120 -4.29 5.59 0.76
CA TYR A 120 -3.57 6.38 1.76
C TYR A 120 -2.68 7.45 1.12
N GLU A 121 -1.86 7.06 0.14
CA GLU A 121 -0.96 7.96 -0.59
C GLU A 121 -1.73 9.06 -1.33
N ALA A 122 -2.92 8.74 -1.85
CA ALA A 122 -3.79 9.71 -2.52
C ALA A 122 -4.41 10.76 -1.57
N GLN A 123 -4.35 10.55 -0.25
CA GLN A 123 -5.00 11.41 0.74
C GLN A 123 -4.01 11.96 1.78
N PRO A 124 -3.31 13.08 1.47
CA PRO A 124 -2.30 13.66 2.36
C PRO A 124 -2.88 14.13 3.70
N GLU A 125 -4.19 14.41 3.76
CA GLU A 125 -4.87 14.78 5.00
C GLU A 125 -4.83 13.68 6.07
N THR A 126 -4.63 12.43 5.68
CA THR A 126 -4.53 11.29 6.61
C THR A 126 -3.36 11.45 7.59
N ASN A 127 -2.20 11.92 7.11
CA ASN A 127 -1.02 12.16 7.95
C ASN A 127 -1.28 13.27 8.99
N SER A 128 -1.91 14.36 8.56
CA SER A 128 -2.26 15.49 9.44
C SER A 128 -3.24 15.04 10.53
N LEU A 129 -4.26 14.27 10.15
CA LEU A 129 -5.27 13.78 11.09
C LEU A 129 -4.69 12.78 12.09
N LEU A 130 -3.82 11.87 11.63
CA LEU A 130 -3.08 10.95 12.50
C LEU A 130 -2.22 11.71 13.52
N SER A 131 -1.54 12.79 13.10
CA SER A 131 -0.76 13.62 14.01
C SER A 131 -1.65 14.28 15.09
N GLN A 132 -2.79 14.85 14.69
CA GLN A 132 -3.74 15.45 15.63
C GLN A 132 -4.30 14.45 16.64
N LEU A 133 -4.67 13.25 16.19
CA LEU A 133 -5.15 12.17 17.07
C LEU A 133 -4.06 11.72 18.06
N ARG A 134 -2.81 11.56 17.60
CA ARG A 134 -1.66 11.21 18.47
C ARG A 134 -1.41 12.29 19.51
N ASN A 135 -1.39 13.56 19.11
CA ASN A 135 -1.16 14.68 20.03
C ASN A 135 -2.26 14.75 21.10
N TYR A 136 -3.53 14.55 20.72
CA TYR A 136 -4.64 14.54 21.68
C TYR A 136 -4.54 13.37 22.68
N SER A 137 -4.11 12.19 22.22
CA SER A 137 -3.89 11.03 23.10
C SER A 137 -2.76 11.25 24.12
N GLY A 138 -1.75 12.06 23.75
CA GLY A 138 -0.66 12.47 24.66
C GLY A 138 -1.04 13.59 25.63
N GLN A 139 -2.00 14.46 25.25
CA GLN A 139 -2.34 15.66 26.01
C GLN A 139 -3.27 15.40 27.21
N ASN A 140 -4.08 14.32 27.18
CA ASN A 140 -5.05 14.03 28.25
C ASN A 140 -4.50 13.20 29.43
N ASN A 141 -3.18 13.03 29.53
CA ASN A 141 -2.53 12.58 30.75
C ASN A 141 -2.11 13.74 31.67
N THR A 142 -2.53 14.98 31.38
CA THR A 142 -2.27 16.15 32.23
C THR A 142 -3.55 16.63 32.95
N LYS A 143 -4.23 15.73 33.66
CA LYS A 143 -5.14 16.19 34.73
C LYS A 143 -4.30 16.53 35.98
N SER A 144 -4.19 17.84 36.21
CA SER A 144 -3.73 18.55 37.41
C SER A 144 -2.29 18.31 37.91
N PRO A 145 -1.52 19.38 38.20
CA PRO A 145 -0.27 19.25 38.93
C PRO A 145 -0.59 18.90 40.40
N THR A 146 -0.67 17.61 40.73
CA THR A 146 -0.40 17.18 42.10
C THR A 146 1.08 17.37 42.36
N PRO A 147 1.49 18.12 43.39
CA PRO A 147 2.90 18.27 43.70
C PRO A 147 3.43 16.92 44.20
N GLY A 148 4.53 16.46 43.60
CA GLY A 148 5.37 15.40 44.15
C GLY A 148 5.04 13.98 43.70
N PHE A 149 5.86 13.47 42.78
CA PHE A 149 6.76 12.31 42.99
C PHE A 149 7.09 11.71 41.62
N PHE A 150 8.24 12.11 41.07
CA PHE A 150 8.88 11.42 39.95
C PHE A 150 9.05 9.93 40.30
N ARG A 151 8.40 9.03 39.54
CA ARG A 151 8.74 7.60 39.52
C ARG A 151 9.35 7.24 38.16
N PRO A 152 10.69 7.19 38.04
CA PRO A 152 11.40 7.00 36.77
C PRO A 152 11.30 5.57 36.17
N GLN A 153 10.43 4.69 36.67
CA GLN A 153 10.44 3.27 36.31
C GLN A 153 9.76 2.93 34.98
N VAL A 154 8.95 3.83 34.38
CA VAL A 154 8.20 3.50 33.14
C VAL A 154 8.87 4.05 31.87
N LEU A 155 9.74 5.06 31.98
CA LEU A 155 10.52 5.58 30.84
C LEU A 155 11.62 4.61 30.38
N VAL A 156 12.11 3.74 31.28
CA VAL A 156 13.17 2.78 30.96
C VAL A 156 12.69 1.71 29.97
N LEU A 157 11.44 1.24 30.06
CA LEU A 157 10.93 0.21 29.16
C LEU A 157 10.71 0.70 27.72
N LEU A 158 10.21 1.93 27.55
CA LEU A 158 10.02 2.51 26.20
C LEU A 158 11.36 2.83 25.53
N PHE A 159 12.34 3.33 26.30
CA PHE A 159 13.71 3.53 25.80
C PHE A 159 14.41 2.20 25.49
N LEU A 160 14.18 1.12 26.27
CA LEU A 160 14.73 -0.21 25.98
C LEU A 160 14.18 -0.80 24.69
N VAL A 161 12.88 -0.65 24.42
CA VAL A 161 12.27 -1.14 23.16
C VAL A 161 12.80 -0.34 21.96
N LEU A 162 12.94 0.99 22.08
CA LEU A 162 13.51 1.81 21.01
C LEU A 162 15.02 1.57 20.81
N ALA A 163 15.79 1.36 21.88
CA ALA A 163 17.20 1.01 21.79
C ALA A 163 17.42 -0.39 21.19
N LEU A 164 16.58 -1.38 21.54
CA LEU A 164 16.61 -2.72 20.95
C LEU A 164 16.24 -2.70 19.46
N LEU A 165 15.26 -1.88 19.06
CA LEU A 165 14.90 -1.72 17.65
C LEU A 165 15.96 -0.92 16.85
N GLY A 166 16.58 0.09 17.46
CA GLY A 166 17.68 0.87 16.86
C GLY A 166 18.96 0.04 16.67
N LEU A 167 19.36 -0.74 17.67
CA LEU A 167 20.53 -1.64 17.61
C LEU A 167 20.36 -2.76 16.57
N ASN A 168 19.13 -3.17 16.25
CA ASN A 168 18.88 -4.22 15.27
C ASN A 168 18.98 -3.73 13.81
N GLN A 169 18.82 -2.42 13.57
CA GLN A 169 19.02 -1.82 12.25
C GLN A 169 20.52 -1.65 11.94
N GLU A 170 21.33 -1.34 12.95
CA GLU A 170 22.78 -1.13 12.77
C GLU A 170 23.54 -2.44 12.49
N LYS A 171 23.14 -3.56 13.11
CA LYS A 171 23.74 -4.88 12.81
C LYS A 171 23.44 -5.38 11.40
N ARG A 172 22.27 -5.08 10.83
CA ARG A 172 21.92 -5.46 9.45
C ARG A 172 22.62 -4.58 8.40
N GLY A 173 22.93 -3.32 8.72
CA GLY A 173 23.72 -2.44 7.86
C GLY A 173 25.19 -2.85 7.73
N LEU A 174 25.77 -3.46 8.78
CA LEU A 174 27.18 -3.86 8.80
C LEU A 174 27.47 -5.19 8.08
N GLU A 175 26.53 -6.14 8.05
CA GLU A 175 26.69 -7.39 7.28
C GLU A 175 26.54 -7.19 5.77
N ILE A 176 25.65 -6.29 5.33
CA ILE A 176 25.45 -5.99 3.90
C ILE A 176 26.68 -5.30 3.29
N LYS A 177 27.39 -4.46 4.07
CA LYS A 177 28.64 -3.83 3.62
C LYS A 177 29.81 -4.83 3.52
N LYS A 178 29.87 -5.85 4.38
CA LYS A 178 30.91 -6.90 4.31
C LYS A 178 30.68 -7.88 3.17
N HIS A 179 29.42 -8.22 2.85
CA HIS A 179 29.12 -9.09 1.71
C HIS A 179 29.29 -8.42 0.33
N ARG A 180 29.11 -7.09 0.21
CA ARG A 180 29.40 -6.39 -1.06
C ARG A 180 30.88 -6.33 -1.42
N GLN A 181 31.80 -6.21 -0.45
CA GLN A 181 33.24 -6.22 -0.75
C GLN A 181 33.79 -7.63 -1.05
N SER A 182 33.15 -8.70 -0.56
CA SER A 182 33.55 -10.08 -0.88
C SER A 182 33.14 -10.49 -2.30
N ASN A 183 31.99 -10.04 -2.79
CA ASN A 183 31.51 -10.42 -4.13
C ASN A 183 32.17 -9.65 -5.29
N GLN A 184 32.90 -8.57 -5.04
CA GLN A 184 33.70 -7.92 -6.08
C GLN A 184 35.05 -8.60 -6.35
N LYS A 185 35.53 -9.48 -5.46
CA LYS A 185 36.81 -10.18 -5.65
C LYS A 185 36.70 -11.54 -6.36
N ASN A 186 35.50 -12.07 -6.56
CA ASN A 186 35.27 -13.40 -7.13
C ASN A 186 34.60 -13.39 -8.52
N PHE A 187 34.61 -12.27 -9.24
CA PHE A 187 34.09 -12.21 -10.61
C PHE A 187 35.14 -11.72 -11.60
N LEU A 188 36.29 -12.40 -11.58
CA LEU A 188 37.19 -12.46 -12.73
C LEU A 188 37.40 -13.94 -13.04
N PHE A 189 37.19 -14.30 -14.30
CA PHE A 189 37.24 -15.62 -14.95
C PHE A 189 35.92 -16.35 -15.21
N SER A 190 35.52 -16.27 -16.49
CA SER A 190 34.96 -17.34 -17.34
C SER A 190 34.07 -16.65 -18.40
N ASP A 191 34.07 -16.93 -19.69
CA ASP A 191 34.97 -17.58 -20.64
C ASP A 191 34.38 -17.14 -22.00
N ASN A 192 35.22 -17.07 -23.02
CA ASN A 192 34.84 -16.69 -24.38
C ASN A 192 33.90 -17.75 -24.99
N SER A 193 32.68 -17.37 -25.35
CA SER A 193 32.09 -17.73 -26.66
C SER A 193 30.72 -17.07 -26.88
N LEU A 194 30.53 -16.61 -28.12
CA LEU A 194 29.28 -16.20 -28.75
C LEU A 194 28.80 -14.78 -28.43
N GLY A 195 29.13 -13.89 -29.39
CA GLY A 195 28.80 -12.48 -29.39
C GLY A 195 27.31 -12.18 -29.35
N LYS A 196 26.93 -11.37 -28.37
CA LYS A 196 25.84 -10.39 -28.41
C LYS A 196 26.27 -9.22 -27.53
N TRP A 197 26.47 -8.05 -28.14
CA TRP A 197 26.72 -6.81 -27.40
C TRP A 197 25.41 -6.37 -26.73
N TYR A 198 25.37 -6.38 -25.40
CA TYR A 198 24.36 -5.66 -24.64
C TYR A 198 25.01 -4.37 -24.14
N ALA A 199 24.58 -3.23 -24.67
CA ALA A 199 24.91 -1.93 -24.10
C ALA A 199 24.26 -1.85 -22.71
N THR A 200 25.07 -2.04 -21.68
CA THR A 200 24.62 -1.88 -20.30
C THR A 200 24.70 -0.40 -19.97
N ARG A 201 23.53 0.24 -19.81
CA ARG A 201 23.43 1.66 -19.47
C ARG A 201 23.81 1.82 -17.99
N TYR A 202 24.98 2.40 -17.73
CA TYR A 202 25.40 2.74 -16.38
C TYR A 202 24.74 4.06 -15.95
N PHE A 203 23.97 4.02 -14.88
CA PHE A 203 23.54 5.21 -14.15
C PHE A 203 24.38 5.31 -12.88
N SER A 204 25.40 6.17 -12.89
CA SER A 204 26.05 6.60 -11.66
C SER A 204 25.33 7.83 -11.14
N ARG A 205 24.78 7.71 -9.93
CA ARG A 205 24.21 8.82 -9.16
C ARG A 205 25.32 9.37 -8.27
N GLU A 206 25.92 10.48 -8.66
CA GLU A 206 26.68 11.31 -7.74
C GLU A 206 25.72 12.34 -7.14
N GLU A 207 25.48 12.21 -5.83
CA GLU A 207 24.90 13.27 -5.02
C GLU A 207 26.05 14.11 -4.49
N GLU A 208 26.33 15.24 -5.15
CA GLU A 208 26.89 16.41 -4.50
C GLU A 208 25.91 17.57 -4.60
N ASP A 209 25.97 18.43 -3.59
CA ASP A 209 24.94 19.37 -3.18
C ASP A 209 24.40 20.27 -4.31
N GLY A 210 23.09 20.20 -4.54
CA GLY A 210 22.31 21.35 -4.99
C GLY A 210 22.40 21.75 -6.47
N GLY A 211 22.26 20.81 -7.41
CA GLY A 211 21.96 21.15 -8.81
C GLY A 211 21.89 19.94 -9.74
N LEU A 212 20.74 19.70 -10.37
CA LEU A 212 20.57 18.66 -11.39
C LEU A 212 21.12 19.15 -12.74
N THR A 213 22.29 18.66 -13.14
CA THR A 213 22.78 18.73 -14.52
C THR A 213 22.82 17.32 -15.12
N PHE A 214 22.34 17.19 -16.35
CA PHE A 214 22.39 15.96 -17.12
C PHE A 214 23.34 16.17 -18.30
N SER A 215 24.45 15.41 -18.33
CA SER A 215 25.31 15.34 -19.51
C SER A 215 25.08 14.01 -20.20
N VAL A 216 24.75 14.07 -21.50
CA VAL A 216 24.63 12.91 -22.37
C VAL A 216 25.84 12.93 -23.29
N GLU A 217 26.75 11.98 -23.11
CA GLU A 217 27.88 11.79 -24.02
C GLU A 217 27.52 10.63 -24.96
N VAL A 218 27.49 10.92 -26.26
CA VAL A 218 27.27 9.94 -27.32
C VAL A 218 28.60 9.80 -28.06
N GLU A 219 29.27 8.68 -27.85
CA GLU A 219 30.38 8.27 -28.71
C GLU A 219 29.81 7.46 -29.88
N ILE A 220 30.17 7.87 -31.11
CA ILE A 220 29.76 7.23 -32.38
C ILE A 220 30.80 6.17 -32.74
#